data_AF-A0A5D0CST8-F1
#
_entry.id   AF-A0A5D0CST8-F1
#
_cell.length_a   1.000
_cell.length_b   1.000
_cell.length_c   1.000
_cell.angle_alpha   90.00
_cell.angle_beta   90.00
_cell.angle_gamma   90.00
#
_symmetry.space_group_name_H-M   'P 1'
#
loop_
_entity.id
_entity.type
_entity.pdbx_description
1 polymer ?
#
loop_
_entity_poly.entity_id
_entity_poly.type
_entity_poly.pdbx_seq_one_letter_code
_entity_poly.pdbx_strand_id
1 'polypeptide(L)'
;MKKVKRLGLTAAATLVLGGAVIGSGFVSPAMAATLENLPVIGSIFKNEDPGLRVAAEKGLLSSPNASVTHDGITLKVSEAFYDGNRLSVSITREGVDLKDVMMPWQTIDQSEKVKGYIDWRSTMEAIVDGKPVKGLSIDSGEVPGQKDAFIFNVRKGLEEANLPDQFELTLVAKVTQVNEPFELKIPITKVQPTLSVNPEKTMSKGDFSYTVKQVQLTPGSTKVVIDSKGTVPVTEKQTGEFAASKMYFDIVDDNGNSIEQILIPSYQEAPKAQYHDEELYSPFKTTPKSITIKPYTYTVNKSDWTVAGEKEKIYHEDLEMTIPLNNN
;
A
#
# COMPACT_ATOMS: atom_id res chain seq x y z
N MET A 1 5.66 -65.24 47.10
CA MET A 1 5.66 -65.46 45.64
C MET A 1 4.58 -64.62 44.98
N LYS A 2 4.91 -64.00 43.83
CA LYS A 2 4.06 -63.38 42.77
C LYS A 2 3.57 -61.91 42.90
N LYS A 3 4.33 -61.05 42.19
CA LYS A 3 3.99 -60.08 41.10
C LYS A 3 2.93 -58.96 41.30
N VAL A 4 3.44 -57.71 41.38
CA VAL A 4 3.21 -56.50 40.54
C VAL A 4 1.93 -56.41 39.69
N LYS A 5 1.21 -55.27 39.79
CA LYS A 5 0.93 -54.31 38.67
C LYS A 5 0.28 -52.99 39.15
N ARG A 6 0.83 -51.87 38.65
CA ARG A 6 0.25 -50.51 38.68
C ARG A 6 -0.83 -50.37 37.60
N LEU A 7 -1.84 -49.53 37.84
CA LEU A 7 -2.58 -48.76 36.83
C LEU A 7 -3.35 -47.64 37.54
N GLY A 8 -3.09 -46.39 37.15
CA GLY A 8 -3.90 -45.23 37.52
C GLY A 8 -4.85 -44.87 36.39
N LEU A 9 -5.90 -44.08 36.68
CA LEU A 9 -6.67 -43.35 35.67
C LEU A 9 -7.36 -42.12 36.32
N THR A 10 -6.92 -40.94 35.86
CA THR A 10 -7.70 -39.76 35.42
C THR A 10 -8.89 -39.23 36.24
N ALA A 11 -8.70 -38.06 36.86
CA ALA A 11 -9.78 -37.13 37.21
C ALA A 11 -10.02 -36.16 36.04
N ALA A 12 -11.23 -36.16 35.48
CA ALA A 12 -11.69 -35.18 34.51
C ALA A 12 -12.07 -33.87 35.24
N ALA A 13 -11.42 -32.76 34.91
CA ALA A 13 -11.82 -31.43 35.38
C ALA A 13 -12.73 -30.78 34.32
N THR A 14 -14.01 -30.68 34.65
CA THR A 14 -15.03 -29.97 33.87
C THR A 14 -14.82 -28.46 34.05
N LEU A 15 -14.33 -27.78 33.02
CA LEU A 15 -14.26 -26.31 33.00
C LEU A 15 -15.61 -25.74 32.56
N VAL A 16 -16.30 -25.10 33.50
CA VAL A 16 -17.54 -24.36 33.30
C VAL A 16 -17.23 -23.10 32.48
N LEU A 17 -17.75 -23.05 31.25
CA LEU A 17 -17.78 -21.83 30.43
C LEU A 17 -18.89 -20.91 30.95
N GLY A 18 -18.49 -19.92 31.74
CA GLY A 18 -19.36 -18.83 32.17
C GLY A 18 -18.53 -17.60 32.50
N GLY A 19 -18.52 -16.61 31.62
CA GLY A 19 -17.84 -15.34 31.85
C GLY A 19 -18.10 -14.36 30.71
N ALA A 20 -18.86 -13.31 31.01
CA ALA A 20 -19.22 -12.23 30.11
C ALA A 20 -18.00 -11.51 29.52
N VAL A 21 -18.08 -11.11 28.25
CA VAL A 21 -17.22 -10.05 27.71
C VAL A 21 -18.11 -9.02 27.02
N ILE A 22 -18.43 -7.95 27.76
CA ILE A 22 -18.91 -6.70 27.19
C ILE A 22 -17.81 -5.67 27.43
N GLY A 23 -17.28 -5.12 26.32
CA GLY A 23 -16.74 -3.76 26.26
C GLY A 23 -15.30 -3.53 26.70
N SER A 24 -14.34 -3.68 25.76
CA SER A 24 -13.33 -2.67 25.37
C SER A 24 -12.17 -3.39 24.65
N GLY A 25 -12.02 -3.20 23.34
CA GLY A 25 -10.86 -3.62 22.53
C GLY A 25 -10.54 -5.12 22.53
N PHE A 26 -11.20 -5.90 21.66
CA PHE A 26 -10.85 -7.31 21.45
C PHE A 26 -9.55 -7.42 20.64
N VAL A 27 -8.39 -7.30 21.28
CA VAL A 27 -7.22 -8.07 20.82
C VAL A 27 -7.32 -9.44 21.48
N SER A 28 -7.58 -10.49 20.70
CA SER A 28 -7.56 -11.84 21.27
C SER A 28 -6.14 -12.13 21.79
N PRO A 29 -5.97 -12.91 22.88
CA PRO A 29 -4.64 -13.32 23.33
C PRO A 29 -3.80 -14.02 22.24
N ALA A 30 -4.45 -14.65 21.25
CA ALA A 30 -3.79 -15.21 20.08
C ALA A 30 -3.23 -14.13 19.14
N MET A 31 -3.91 -12.99 19.03
CA MET A 31 -3.48 -11.81 18.26
C MET A 31 -2.35 -11.03 18.96
N ALA A 32 -2.32 -11.05 20.30
CA ALA A 32 -1.22 -10.48 21.07
C ALA A 32 0.08 -11.30 20.96
N ALA A 33 -0.03 -12.62 20.76
CA ALA A 33 1.11 -13.53 20.65
C ALA A 33 1.74 -13.55 19.24
N THR A 34 1.06 -13.05 18.20
CA THR A 34 1.60 -12.99 16.83
C THR A 34 2.38 -11.70 16.53
N LEU A 35 2.46 -10.76 17.47
CA LEU A 35 3.17 -9.47 17.32
C LEU A 35 4.69 -9.53 17.60
N GLU A 36 5.32 -10.70 17.47
CA GLU A 36 6.78 -10.80 17.52
C GLU A 36 7.37 -10.47 16.13
N ASN A 37 8.08 -9.34 16.03
CA ASN A 37 8.79 -8.89 14.83
C ASN A 37 9.98 -9.83 14.53
N LEU A 38 9.73 -10.96 13.90
CA LEU A 38 10.79 -11.80 13.35
C LEU A 38 11.28 -11.20 12.02
N PRO A 39 12.61 -11.11 11.78
CA PRO A 39 13.12 -10.68 10.50
C PRO A 39 12.67 -11.66 9.39
N VAL A 40 11.99 -11.15 8.36
CA VAL A 40 11.51 -11.97 7.24
C VAL A 40 12.66 -12.30 6.31
N ILE A 41 13.23 -13.50 6.46
CA ILE A 41 14.24 -14.03 5.54
C ILE A 41 13.54 -14.33 4.20
N GLY A 42 14.03 -13.71 3.11
CA GLY A 42 13.44 -13.91 1.77
C GLY A 42 12.18 -13.08 1.49
N SER A 43 12.05 -11.91 2.13
CA SER A 43 10.93 -10.97 1.95
C SER A 43 10.53 -10.73 0.48
N ILE A 44 9.22 -10.84 0.21
CA ILE A 44 8.60 -10.61 -1.10
C ILE A 44 8.73 -9.13 -1.46
N PHE A 45 8.53 -8.26 -0.48
CA PHE A 45 8.59 -6.80 -0.60
C PHE A 45 9.95 -6.22 -0.98
N LYS A 46 11.06 -6.97 -0.87
CA LYS A 46 12.40 -6.49 -1.28
C LYS A 46 12.53 -6.21 -2.77
N ASN A 47 11.73 -6.89 -3.60
CA ASN A 47 11.80 -6.78 -5.06
C ASN A 47 10.70 -5.87 -5.64
N GLU A 48 9.95 -5.20 -4.77
CA GLU A 48 8.82 -4.34 -5.14
C GLU A 48 9.26 -2.87 -5.28
N ASP A 49 8.41 -1.93 -4.84
CA ASP A 49 8.73 -0.52 -4.82
C ASP A 49 9.77 -0.15 -3.73
N PRO A 50 10.50 0.97 -3.89
CA PRO A 50 11.57 1.34 -2.96
C PRO A 50 11.10 1.52 -1.51
N GLY A 51 9.85 1.92 -1.28
CA GLY A 51 9.29 2.09 0.06
C GLY A 51 9.15 0.75 0.79
N LEU A 52 8.58 -0.26 0.11
CA LEU A 52 8.47 -1.62 0.64
C LEU A 52 9.83 -2.28 0.86
N ARG A 53 10.77 -2.07 -0.07
CA ARG A 53 12.14 -2.56 0.11
C ARG A 53 12.80 -1.99 1.36
N VAL A 54 12.69 -0.67 1.57
CA VAL A 54 13.23 -0.01 2.78
C VAL A 54 12.52 -0.53 4.03
N ALA A 55 11.21 -0.75 3.98
CA ALA A 55 10.47 -1.34 5.09
C ALA A 55 10.97 -2.75 5.45
N ALA A 56 11.23 -3.58 4.45
CA ALA A 56 11.81 -4.92 4.63
C ALA A 56 13.22 -4.85 5.23
N GLU A 57 14.09 -3.98 4.71
CA GLU A 57 15.47 -3.82 5.19
C GLU A 57 15.55 -3.30 6.63
N LYS A 58 14.62 -2.42 7.01
CA LYS A 58 14.53 -1.87 8.37
C LYS A 58 13.79 -2.77 9.36
N GLY A 59 13.28 -3.94 8.92
CA GLY A 59 12.52 -4.85 9.77
C GLY A 59 11.19 -4.28 10.24
N LEU A 60 10.54 -3.46 9.40
CA LEU A 60 9.26 -2.80 9.70
C LEU A 60 8.04 -3.63 9.29
N LEU A 61 8.27 -4.80 8.70
CA LEU A 61 7.23 -5.71 8.26
C LEU A 61 6.77 -6.57 9.43
N SER A 62 5.46 -6.82 9.48
CA SER A 62 4.87 -7.82 10.35
C SER A 62 4.67 -9.14 9.60
N SER A 63 4.75 -10.26 10.32
CA SER A 63 4.45 -11.60 9.79
C SER A 63 3.31 -12.22 10.61
N PRO A 64 2.05 -11.87 10.29
CA PRO A 64 0.89 -12.16 11.14
C PRO A 64 0.53 -13.65 11.28
N ASN A 65 1.22 -14.56 10.57
CA ASN A 65 0.94 -16.00 10.53
C ASN A 65 -0.53 -16.35 10.21
N ALA A 66 -1.23 -15.47 9.49
CA ALA A 66 -2.60 -15.68 9.08
C ALA A 66 -2.64 -16.61 7.85
N SER A 67 -3.46 -17.65 7.90
CA SER A 67 -3.69 -18.54 6.77
C SER A 67 -5.08 -19.14 6.82
N VAL A 68 -5.63 -19.47 5.65
CA VAL A 68 -6.90 -20.18 5.53
C VAL A 68 -6.80 -21.24 4.44
N THR A 69 -7.35 -22.42 4.72
CA THR A 69 -7.29 -23.58 3.83
C THR A 69 -8.69 -24.07 3.53
N HIS A 70 -9.05 -24.12 2.25
CA HIS A 70 -10.27 -24.75 1.77
C HIS A 70 -9.96 -25.67 0.59
N ASP A 71 -10.55 -26.86 0.61
CA ASP A 71 -10.45 -27.84 -0.46
C ASP A 71 -9.00 -28.09 -0.94
N GLY A 72 -8.06 -28.19 0.02
CA GLY A 72 -6.64 -28.45 -0.24
C GLY A 72 -5.83 -27.27 -0.77
N ILE A 73 -6.43 -26.10 -0.99
CA ILE A 73 -5.74 -24.86 -1.32
C ILE A 73 -5.57 -24.04 -0.05
N THR A 74 -4.37 -23.50 0.18
CA THR A 74 -4.08 -22.61 1.31
C THR A 74 -3.71 -21.24 0.79
N LEU A 75 -4.33 -20.19 1.31
CA LEU A 75 -3.82 -18.82 1.20
C LEU A 75 -3.16 -18.43 2.53
N LYS A 76 -1.96 -17.87 2.47
CA LYS A 76 -1.17 -17.49 3.64
C LYS A 76 -0.64 -16.07 3.50
N VAL A 77 -0.84 -15.27 4.53
CA VAL A 77 -0.22 -13.95 4.64
C VAL A 77 1.24 -14.13 5.05
N SER A 78 2.14 -13.71 4.18
CA SER A 78 3.58 -13.79 4.44
C SER A 78 4.07 -12.55 5.17
N GLU A 79 3.67 -11.37 4.71
CA GLU A 79 4.13 -10.08 5.22
C GLU A 79 3.00 -9.05 5.17
N ALA A 80 2.96 -8.14 6.15
CA ALA A 80 2.08 -6.98 6.12
C ALA A 80 2.82 -5.73 6.60
N PHE A 81 2.50 -4.60 5.96
CA PHE A 81 3.07 -3.29 6.26
C PHE A 81 1.96 -2.24 6.26
N TYR A 82 1.90 -1.42 7.30
CA TYR A 82 1.00 -0.29 7.40
C TYR A 82 1.70 0.86 8.11
N ASP A 83 1.75 2.04 7.51
CA ASP A 83 2.36 3.23 8.11
C ASP A 83 1.43 4.44 8.17
N GLY A 84 0.16 4.25 7.80
CA GLY A 84 -0.84 5.31 7.67
C GLY A 84 -0.92 5.95 6.28
N ASN A 85 0.17 5.95 5.51
CA ASN A 85 0.16 6.42 4.12
C ASN A 85 -0.20 5.29 3.16
N ARG A 86 0.20 4.06 3.48
CA ARG A 86 -0.10 2.86 2.69
C ARG A 86 -0.35 1.66 3.59
N LEU A 87 -1.11 0.71 3.06
CA LEU A 87 -1.29 -0.63 3.59
C LEU A 87 -0.89 -1.62 2.49
N SER A 88 -0.02 -2.57 2.80
CA SER A 88 0.48 -3.57 1.85
C SER A 88 0.52 -4.94 2.52
N VAL A 89 -0.04 -5.95 1.87
CA VAL A 89 -0.10 -7.33 2.35
C VAL A 89 0.36 -8.27 1.26
N SER A 90 1.37 -9.10 1.52
CA SER A 90 1.78 -10.17 0.62
C SER A 90 1.12 -11.49 1.01
N ILE A 91 0.56 -12.17 0.02
CA ILE A 91 -0.19 -13.41 0.20
C ILE A 91 0.38 -14.46 -0.75
N THR A 92 0.62 -15.66 -0.24
CA THR A 92 1.07 -16.81 -1.02
C THR A 92 -0.02 -17.87 -1.09
N ARG A 93 -0.03 -18.63 -2.18
CA ARG A 93 -0.89 -19.78 -2.41
C ARG A 93 -0.09 -21.08 -2.32
N GLU A 94 -0.64 -22.07 -1.65
CA GLU A 94 -0.12 -23.43 -1.62
C GLU A 94 -1.22 -24.44 -1.98
N GLY A 95 -0.81 -25.67 -2.30
CA GLY A 95 -1.74 -26.80 -2.54
C GLY A 95 -2.09 -27.05 -4.01
N VAL A 96 -1.59 -26.24 -4.93
CA VAL A 96 -1.71 -26.45 -6.38
C VAL A 96 -0.45 -25.94 -7.09
N ASP A 97 -0.08 -26.59 -8.19
CA ASP A 97 1.01 -26.14 -9.06
C ASP A 97 0.43 -25.50 -10.32
N LEU A 98 0.17 -24.19 -10.27
CA LEU A 98 -0.18 -23.40 -11.44
C LEU A 98 0.98 -22.48 -11.82
N LYS A 99 0.98 -22.04 -13.07
CA LYS A 99 1.95 -21.09 -13.62
C LYS A 99 1.82 -19.70 -13.02
N ASP A 100 0.60 -19.32 -12.67
CA ASP A 100 0.22 -17.99 -12.20
C ASP A 100 -0.68 -18.16 -10.95
N VAL A 101 -0.71 -17.15 -10.07
CA VAL A 101 -1.52 -17.19 -8.85
C VAL A 101 -2.90 -16.59 -9.10
N MET A 102 -2.97 -15.56 -9.93
CA MET A 102 -4.21 -14.93 -10.35
C MET A 102 -4.77 -15.56 -11.62
N MET A 103 -6.08 -15.45 -11.79
CA MET A 103 -6.76 -15.88 -13.00
C MET A 103 -6.25 -15.09 -14.23
N PRO A 104 -5.72 -15.74 -15.29
CA PRO A 104 -5.25 -15.03 -16.47
C PRO A 104 -6.38 -14.28 -17.20
N TRP A 105 -6.13 -12.99 -17.49
CA TRP A 105 -7.11 -12.13 -18.16
C TRP A 105 -7.43 -12.54 -19.60
N GLN A 106 -6.46 -13.12 -20.31
CA GLN A 106 -6.61 -13.47 -21.73
C GLN A 106 -7.42 -14.76 -21.94
N THR A 107 -7.59 -15.58 -20.90
CA THR A 107 -8.17 -16.94 -21.02
C THR A 107 -9.18 -17.24 -19.91
N ILE A 108 -9.98 -16.24 -19.53
CA ILE A 108 -10.95 -16.28 -18.41
C ILE A 108 -11.79 -17.56 -18.42
N ASP A 109 -12.50 -17.86 -19.50
CA ASP A 109 -13.39 -19.04 -19.61
C ASP A 109 -12.69 -20.38 -19.36
N GLN A 110 -11.40 -20.47 -19.66
CA GLN A 110 -10.61 -21.68 -19.40
C GLN A 110 -10.14 -21.70 -17.95
N SER A 111 -9.66 -20.56 -17.46
CA SER A 111 -9.15 -20.43 -16.10
C SER A 111 -10.21 -20.59 -15.02
N GLU A 112 -11.47 -20.23 -15.29
CA GLU A 112 -12.59 -20.48 -14.36
C GLU A 112 -12.79 -21.97 -14.07
N LYS A 113 -12.42 -22.85 -15.02
CA LYS A 113 -12.56 -24.31 -14.92
C LYS A 113 -11.36 -24.97 -14.26
N VAL A 114 -10.27 -24.23 -14.03
CA VAL A 114 -9.07 -24.71 -13.35
C VAL A 114 -9.19 -24.36 -11.88
N LYS A 115 -8.92 -25.31 -11.00
CA LYS A 115 -8.95 -25.08 -9.55
C LYS A 115 -7.72 -24.31 -9.08
N GLY A 116 -7.93 -23.32 -8.21
CA GLY A 116 -6.84 -22.72 -7.44
C GLY A 116 -6.37 -21.34 -7.91
N TYR A 117 -6.93 -20.75 -8.96
CA TYR A 117 -6.63 -19.35 -9.30
C TYR A 117 -7.38 -18.41 -8.36
N ILE A 118 -6.73 -17.32 -7.98
CA ILE A 118 -7.39 -16.22 -7.30
C ILE A 118 -8.19 -15.43 -8.33
N ASP A 119 -9.49 -15.31 -8.11
CA ASP A 119 -10.38 -14.56 -9.00
C ASP A 119 -10.23 -13.06 -8.73
N TRP A 120 -9.49 -12.37 -9.59
CA TRP A 120 -9.28 -10.92 -9.50
C TRP A 120 -10.59 -10.12 -9.63
N ARG A 121 -11.67 -10.70 -10.16
CA ARG A 121 -13.00 -10.05 -10.23
C ARG A 121 -13.69 -10.05 -8.88
N SER A 122 -13.32 -10.98 -8.00
CA SER A 122 -13.76 -10.92 -6.63
C SER A 122 -13.13 -9.68 -6.04
N THR A 123 -13.95 -8.68 -5.75
CA THR A 123 -13.52 -7.53 -4.97
C THR A 123 -12.84 -8.07 -3.72
N MET A 124 -11.54 -7.82 -3.58
CA MET A 124 -10.83 -8.04 -2.33
C MET A 124 -11.37 -7.01 -1.35
N GLU A 125 -12.56 -7.29 -0.81
CA GLU A 125 -13.24 -6.42 0.11
C GLU A 125 -12.36 -6.32 1.36
N ALA A 126 -11.99 -5.09 1.71
CA ALA A 126 -11.28 -4.80 2.93
C ALA A 126 -12.31 -4.47 4.02
N ILE A 127 -12.37 -5.35 5.01
CA ILE A 127 -13.21 -5.20 6.19
C ILE A 127 -12.29 -4.90 7.37
N VAL A 128 -12.52 -3.79 8.05
CA VAL A 128 -11.74 -3.38 9.23
C VAL A 128 -12.61 -3.53 10.47
N ASP A 129 -12.14 -4.32 11.43
CA ASP A 129 -12.85 -4.61 12.68
C ASP A 129 -14.32 -5.03 12.46
N GLY A 130 -14.53 -5.89 11.45
CA GLY A 130 -15.85 -6.40 11.06
C GLY A 130 -16.73 -5.42 10.29
N LYS A 131 -16.22 -4.25 9.88
CA LYS A 131 -16.95 -3.23 9.11
C LYS A 131 -16.34 -3.01 7.72
N PRO A 132 -17.12 -3.07 6.64
CA PRO A 132 -16.62 -2.72 5.31
C PRO A 132 -16.13 -1.27 5.27
N VAL A 133 -14.95 -1.05 4.69
CA VAL A 133 -14.39 0.30 4.48
C VAL A 133 -14.61 0.71 3.03
N LYS A 134 -15.25 1.87 2.81
CA LYS A 134 -15.49 2.44 1.48
C LYS A 134 -14.42 3.48 1.14
N GLY A 135 -14.23 3.73 -0.16
CA GLY A 135 -13.34 4.80 -0.64
C GLY A 135 -11.86 4.42 -0.71
N LEU A 136 -11.49 3.18 -0.34
CA LEU A 136 -10.13 2.69 -0.50
C LEU A 136 -9.83 2.47 -1.99
N SER A 137 -8.71 3.03 -2.44
CA SER A 137 -8.13 2.66 -3.74
C SER A 137 -7.26 1.44 -3.55
N ILE A 138 -7.82 0.27 -3.89
CA ILE A 138 -7.15 -1.02 -3.78
C ILE A 138 -6.48 -1.35 -5.11
N ASP A 139 -5.20 -1.71 -5.06
CA ASP A 139 -4.46 -2.32 -6.16
C ASP A 139 -3.93 -3.70 -5.74
N SER A 140 -4.07 -4.69 -6.63
CA SER A 140 -3.53 -6.02 -6.41
C SER A 140 -2.78 -6.52 -7.63
N GLY A 141 -1.69 -7.24 -7.43
CA GLY A 141 -0.88 -7.75 -8.53
C GLY A 141 -0.02 -8.93 -8.15
N GLU A 142 0.29 -9.76 -9.15
CA GLU A 142 1.24 -10.85 -9.03
C GLU A 142 2.66 -10.33 -8.82
N VAL A 143 3.47 -11.11 -8.13
CA VAL A 143 4.87 -10.76 -7.87
C VAL A 143 5.76 -11.37 -8.96
N PRO A 144 6.51 -10.55 -9.73
CA PRO A 144 7.39 -11.07 -10.77
C PRO A 144 8.38 -12.11 -10.25
N GLY A 145 8.41 -13.28 -10.91
CA GLY A 145 9.29 -14.39 -10.52
C GLY A 145 8.79 -15.22 -9.33
N GLN A 146 7.64 -14.90 -8.74
CA GLN A 146 7.02 -15.65 -7.65
C GLN A 146 5.59 -16.06 -8.04
N LYS A 147 5.48 -17.16 -8.79
CA LYS A 147 4.24 -17.65 -9.40
C LYS A 147 3.08 -17.93 -8.45
N ASP A 148 3.37 -18.08 -7.16
CA ASP A 148 2.40 -18.40 -6.13
C ASP A 148 2.14 -17.21 -5.19
N ALA A 149 2.66 -16.02 -5.49
CA ALA A 149 2.57 -14.84 -4.63
C ALA A 149 1.90 -13.65 -5.34
N PHE A 150 1.07 -12.94 -4.58
CA PHE A 150 0.49 -11.67 -4.99
C PHE A 150 0.48 -10.69 -3.83
N ILE A 151 0.34 -9.40 -4.15
CA ILE A 151 0.30 -8.32 -3.18
C ILE A 151 -1.04 -7.62 -3.29
N PHE A 152 -1.61 -7.32 -2.13
CA PHE A 152 -2.72 -6.40 -1.94
C PHE A 152 -2.18 -5.07 -1.40
N ASN A 153 -2.49 -3.97 -2.05
CA ASN A 153 -2.05 -2.63 -1.70
C ASN A 153 -3.25 -1.69 -1.56
N VAL A 154 -3.13 -0.75 -0.63
CA VAL A 154 -4.00 0.43 -0.52
C VAL A 154 -3.10 1.64 -0.37
N ARG A 155 -3.21 2.58 -1.31
CA ARG A 155 -2.34 3.77 -1.38
C ARG A 155 -3.12 5.09 -1.32
N LYS A 156 -4.45 5.06 -1.40
CA LYS A 156 -5.35 6.22 -1.27
C LYS A 156 -6.62 5.83 -0.51
N GLY A 157 -7.25 6.82 0.14
CA GLY A 157 -8.49 6.62 0.91
C GLY A 157 -8.28 6.20 2.36
N LEU A 158 -7.03 5.99 2.81
CA LEU A 158 -6.72 5.52 4.16
C LEU A 158 -6.95 6.60 5.24
N GLU A 159 -6.75 7.86 4.90
CA GLU A 159 -6.96 8.99 5.82
C GLU A 159 -8.45 9.24 6.03
N GLU A 160 -9.24 9.25 4.95
CA GLU A 160 -10.70 9.35 4.98
C GLU A 160 -11.34 8.17 5.70
N ALA A 161 -10.74 6.98 5.57
CA ALA A 161 -11.16 5.79 6.30
C ALA A 161 -10.91 5.90 7.82
N ASN A 162 -10.04 6.83 8.27
CA ASN A 162 -9.70 7.08 9.66
C ASN A 162 -9.41 5.78 10.45
N LEU A 163 -8.56 4.93 9.88
CA LEU A 163 -8.20 3.64 10.47
C LEU A 163 -7.41 3.86 11.78
N PRO A 164 -7.67 3.07 12.83
CA PRO A 164 -6.91 3.16 14.07
C PRO A 164 -5.47 2.64 13.91
N ASP A 165 -4.61 2.91 14.89
CA ASP A 165 -3.22 2.43 14.88
C ASP A 165 -3.09 0.89 14.97
N GLN A 166 -4.12 0.21 15.49
CA GLN A 166 -4.21 -1.26 15.53
C GLN A 166 -5.63 -1.68 15.14
N PHE A 167 -5.74 -2.66 14.24
CA PHE A 167 -7.03 -3.21 13.80
C PHE A 167 -6.88 -4.63 13.25
N GLU A 168 -8.00 -5.34 13.14
CA GLU A 168 -8.10 -6.55 12.33
C GLU A 168 -8.52 -6.19 10.90
N LEU A 169 -7.68 -6.49 9.92
CA LEU A 169 -8.03 -6.47 8.51
C LEU A 169 -8.54 -7.85 8.12
N THR A 170 -9.76 -7.95 7.61
CA THR A 170 -10.24 -9.14 6.90
C THR A 170 -10.17 -8.87 5.41
N LEU A 171 -9.39 -9.70 4.69
CA LEU A 171 -9.37 -9.76 3.23
C LEU A 171 -10.16 -10.98 2.76
N VAL A 172 -11.11 -10.77 1.86
CA VAL A 172 -11.93 -11.84 1.29
C VAL A 172 -11.49 -12.10 -0.16
N ALA A 173 -11.05 -13.32 -0.44
CA ALA A 173 -10.69 -13.76 -1.78
C ALA A 173 -11.57 -14.94 -2.23
N LYS A 174 -11.91 -15.00 -3.51
CA LYS A 174 -12.49 -16.19 -4.13
C LYS A 174 -11.43 -16.93 -4.90
N VAL A 175 -11.49 -18.25 -4.82
CA VAL A 175 -10.59 -19.16 -5.53
C VAL A 175 -11.43 -19.98 -6.50
N THR A 176 -10.99 -20.08 -7.75
CA THR A 176 -11.71 -20.83 -8.79
C THR A 176 -11.87 -22.30 -8.40
N GLN A 177 -13.06 -22.85 -8.67
CA GLN A 177 -13.45 -24.22 -8.31
C GLN A 177 -13.38 -24.54 -6.80
N VAL A 178 -13.46 -23.52 -5.93
CA VAL A 178 -13.66 -23.68 -4.49
C VAL A 178 -14.89 -22.86 -4.10
N ASN A 179 -15.83 -23.49 -3.37
CA ASN A 179 -17.11 -22.85 -3.05
C ASN A 179 -16.98 -21.85 -1.91
N GLU A 180 -16.18 -22.19 -0.90
CA GLU A 180 -15.93 -21.37 0.27
C GLU A 180 -15.03 -20.17 -0.08
N PRO A 181 -15.40 -18.93 0.32
CA PRO A 181 -14.49 -17.80 0.22
C PRO A 181 -13.34 -17.95 1.22
N PHE A 182 -12.18 -17.42 0.87
CA PHE A 182 -11.00 -17.38 1.72
C PHE A 182 -11.01 -16.07 2.49
N GLU A 183 -11.31 -16.15 3.79
CA GLU A 183 -11.30 -15.00 4.71
C GLU A 183 -9.99 -14.97 5.51
N LEU A 184 -9.07 -14.10 5.12
CA LEU A 184 -7.81 -13.89 5.83
C LEU A 184 -7.98 -12.79 6.87
N LYS A 185 -7.89 -13.15 8.15
CA LYS A 185 -7.93 -12.21 9.28
C LYS A 185 -6.52 -11.86 9.71
N ILE A 186 -6.17 -10.58 9.61
CA ILE A 186 -4.80 -10.09 9.64
C ILE A 186 -4.71 -9.02 10.73
N PRO A 187 -3.97 -9.25 11.83
CA PRO A 187 -3.62 -8.18 12.74
C PRO A 187 -2.71 -7.17 12.05
N ILE A 188 -3.15 -5.91 12.02
CA ILE A 188 -2.37 -4.79 11.51
C ILE A 188 -1.99 -3.87 12.66
N THR A 189 -0.73 -3.46 12.69
CA THR A 189 -0.22 -2.43 13.59
C THR A 189 0.50 -1.37 12.76
N LYS A 190 0.16 -0.11 12.99
CA LYS A 190 0.76 1.02 12.31
C LYS A 190 2.21 1.21 12.74
N VAL A 191 3.08 1.35 11.75
CA VAL A 191 4.50 1.66 11.93
C VAL A 191 4.65 3.13 12.35
N GLN A 192 5.41 3.33 13.43
CA GLN A 192 5.74 4.62 14.02
C GLN A 192 7.27 4.85 13.96
N PRO A 193 7.76 6.09 14.06
CA PRO A 193 7.02 7.35 14.24
C PRO A 193 6.49 7.92 12.92
N THR A 194 5.37 8.65 12.99
CA THR A 194 4.89 9.50 11.90
C THR A 194 5.16 10.98 12.22
N LEU A 195 5.77 11.70 11.29
CA LEU A 195 5.85 13.17 11.31
C LEU A 195 4.84 13.71 10.31
N SER A 196 3.97 14.62 10.73
CA SER A 196 3.00 15.28 9.85
C SER A 196 3.03 16.78 10.07
N VAL A 197 3.08 17.52 8.97
CA VAL A 197 2.94 18.98 8.96
C VAL A 197 1.87 19.35 7.93
N ASN A 198 1.15 20.43 8.18
CA ASN A 198 0.13 20.98 7.29
C ASN A 198 0.55 22.39 6.86
N PRO A 199 1.43 22.54 5.86
CA PRO A 199 2.03 23.83 5.54
C PRO A 199 1.01 24.86 5.05
N GLU A 200 -0.04 24.40 4.35
CA GLU A 200 -1.06 25.25 3.72
C GLU A 200 -0.44 26.40 2.90
N LYS A 201 0.70 26.11 2.26
CA LYS A 201 1.52 27.10 1.57
C LYS A 201 1.30 27.01 0.07
N THR A 202 1.11 28.16 -0.56
CA THR A 202 0.82 28.28 -2.00
C THR A 202 1.98 28.95 -2.74
N MET A 203 2.32 28.43 -3.93
CA MET A 203 3.15 29.11 -4.93
C MET A 203 2.32 29.38 -6.19
N SER A 204 2.65 30.44 -6.93
CA SER A 204 1.87 30.86 -8.10
C SER A 204 2.75 31.54 -9.14
N LYS A 205 2.43 31.32 -10.43
CA LYS A 205 3.06 31.98 -11.58
C LYS A 205 2.03 32.12 -12.70
N GLY A 206 1.74 33.37 -13.08
CA GLY A 206 0.65 33.67 -14.02
C GLY A 206 -0.67 33.11 -13.49
N ASP A 207 -1.38 32.35 -14.32
CA ASP A 207 -2.66 31.75 -13.96
C ASP A 207 -2.53 30.44 -13.18
N PHE A 208 -1.33 29.87 -13.10
CA PHE A 208 -1.08 28.61 -12.39
C PHE A 208 -0.77 28.85 -10.92
N SER A 209 -1.30 27.98 -10.05
CA SER A 209 -0.87 27.89 -8.66
C SER A 209 -1.01 26.48 -8.13
N TYR A 210 -0.20 26.14 -7.13
CA TYR A 210 -0.36 24.92 -6.35
C TYR A 210 -0.18 25.20 -4.86
N THR A 211 -0.87 24.43 -4.04
CA THR A 211 -0.84 24.52 -2.57
C THR A 211 -0.45 23.18 -2.00
N VAL A 212 0.57 23.19 -1.14
CA VAL A 212 0.98 21.99 -0.40
C VAL A 212 0.21 21.98 0.90
N LYS A 213 -0.79 21.09 0.96
CA LYS A 213 -1.77 20.98 2.03
C LYS A 213 -1.16 20.25 3.23
N GLN A 214 -0.52 19.11 2.95
CA GLN A 214 0.01 18.21 3.97
C GLN A 214 1.31 17.57 3.47
N VAL A 215 2.22 17.33 4.40
CA VAL A 215 3.40 16.48 4.22
C VAL A 215 3.44 15.51 5.40
N GLN A 216 3.52 14.21 5.12
CA GLN A 216 3.56 13.14 6.12
C GLN A 216 4.73 12.19 5.85
N LEU A 217 5.69 12.16 6.77
CA LEU A 217 6.86 11.29 6.71
C LEU A 217 6.66 10.10 7.66
N THR A 218 6.93 8.90 7.14
CA THR A 218 6.98 7.66 7.91
C THR A 218 8.31 6.95 7.61
N PRO A 219 8.65 5.90 8.36
CA PRO A 219 9.87 5.14 8.09
C PRO A 219 9.88 4.40 6.74
N GLY A 220 8.70 4.17 6.14
CA GLY A 220 8.53 3.42 4.90
C GLY A 220 7.93 4.20 3.72
N SER A 221 7.47 5.44 3.92
CA SER A 221 7.00 6.30 2.83
C SER A 221 6.98 7.79 3.21
N THR A 222 6.81 8.64 2.19
CA THR A 222 6.51 10.07 2.33
C THR A 222 5.27 10.38 1.52
N LYS A 223 4.23 10.96 2.15
CA LYS A 223 3.02 11.43 1.46
C LYS A 223 3.04 12.95 1.37
N VAL A 224 2.67 13.48 0.21
CA VAL A 224 2.47 14.92 -0.01
C VAL A 224 1.10 15.11 -0.64
N VAL A 225 0.26 15.96 -0.04
CA VAL A 225 -1.06 16.32 -0.56
C VAL A 225 -0.98 17.69 -1.21
N ILE A 226 -1.30 17.76 -2.50
CA ILE A 226 -1.14 18.96 -3.33
C ILE A 226 -2.45 19.26 -4.05
N ASP A 227 -2.91 20.51 -3.90
CA ASP A 227 -4.00 21.06 -4.72
C ASP A 227 -3.40 21.97 -5.79
N SER A 228 -3.70 21.72 -7.06
CA SER A 228 -3.27 22.58 -8.18
C SER A 228 -4.45 23.19 -8.89
N LYS A 229 -4.31 24.44 -9.37
CA LYS A 229 -5.34 25.13 -10.14
C LYS A 229 -4.76 26.03 -11.23
N GLY A 230 -5.55 26.22 -12.29
CA GLY A 230 -5.25 27.12 -13.40
C GLY A 230 -4.43 26.47 -14.52
N THR A 231 -4.03 27.27 -15.49
CA THR A 231 -3.37 26.79 -16.71
C THR A 231 -1.89 26.54 -16.47
N VAL A 232 -1.45 25.29 -16.67
CA VAL A 232 -0.04 24.89 -16.53
C VAL A 232 0.87 25.78 -17.41
N PRO A 233 1.98 26.33 -16.88
CA PRO A 233 2.90 27.13 -17.67
C PRO A 233 3.55 26.30 -18.78
N VAL A 234 3.68 26.88 -19.96
CA VAL A 234 4.31 26.25 -21.13
C VAL A 234 5.66 26.87 -21.42
N THR A 235 6.59 26.05 -21.90
CA THR A 235 7.89 26.50 -22.44
C THR A 235 7.86 26.52 -23.97
N GLU A 236 8.89 27.10 -24.61
CA GLU A 236 9.01 27.12 -26.08
C GLU A 236 8.95 25.72 -26.71
N LYS A 237 9.49 24.70 -26.00
CA LYS A 237 9.45 23.29 -26.41
C LYS A 237 8.03 22.67 -26.40
N GLN A 238 7.05 23.33 -25.79
CA GLN A 238 5.69 22.83 -25.55
C GLN A 238 4.64 23.62 -26.33
N THR A 239 4.98 24.03 -27.55
CA THR A 239 4.12 24.81 -28.44
C THR A 239 3.89 24.11 -29.79
N GLY A 240 3.05 24.66 -30.65
CA GLY A 240 2.74 24.05 -31.96
C GLY A 240 1.99 22.72 -31.81
N GLU A 241 2.57 21.63 -32.32
CA GLU A 241 2.02 20.26 -32.19
C GLU A 241 2.21 19.66 -30.79
N PHE A 242 3.04 20.28 -29.96
CA PHE A 242 3.30 19.86 -28.58
C PHE A 242 2.53 20.70 -27.57
N ALA A 243 2.35 20.12 -26.38
CA ALA A 243 1.78 20.77 -25.19
C ALA A 243 2.57 20.38 -23.93
N ALA A 244 2.30 21.09 -22.83
CA ALA A 244 2.70 20.66 -21.50
C ALA A 244 1.71 19.62 -20.96
N SER A 245 2.21 18.61 -20.26
CA SER A 245 1.40 17.72 -19.44
C SER A 245 0.75 18.45 -18.25
N LYS A 246 0.02 17.72 -17.39
CA LYS A 246 -0.24 18.23 -16.03
C LYS A 246 1.07 18.56 -15.31
N MET A 247 1.00 19.38 -14.27
CA MET A 247 2.13 19.59 -13.36
C MET A 247 2.35 18.32 -12.52
N TYR A 248 3.60 17.91 -12.40
CA TYR A 248 4.09 16.86 -11.51
C TYR A 248 5.10 17.45 -10.53
N PHE A 249 5.47 16.70 -9.49
CA PHE A 249 6.33 17.21 -8.43
C PHE A 249 7.41 16.20 -8.07
N ASP A 250 8.67 16.66 -8.07
CA ASP A 250 9.77 15.95 -7.42
C ASP A 250 9.99 16.55 -6.03
N ILE A 251 10.49 15.73 -5.10
CA ILE A 251 10.75 16.15 -3.72
C ILE A 251 12.22 15.92 -3.42
N VAL A 252 12.89 16.95 -2.91
CA VAL A 252 14.28 16.87 -2.46
C VAL A 252 14.43 17.26 -1.00
N ASP A 253 15.38 16.66 -0.30
CA ASP A 253 15.73 17.02 1.08
C ASP A 253 16.61 18.29 1.17
N ASP A 254 16.93 18.69 2.39
CA ASP A 254 17.79 19.84 2.73
C ASP A 254 19.26 19.67 2.32
N ASN A 255 19.65 18.50 1.82
CA ASN A 255 20.95 18.21 1.23
C ASN A 255 20.88 18.04 -0.30
N GLY A 256 19.70 18.24 -0.91
CA GLY A 256 19.46 18.09 -2.34
C GLY A 256 19.27 16.64 -2.82
N ASN A 257 19.11 15.66 -1.92
CA ASN A 257 18.80 14.29 -2.32
C ASN A 257 17.33 14.17 -2.69
N SER A 258 17.05 13.63 -3.88
CA SER A 258 15.68 13.34 -4.33
C SER A 258 15.17 12.01 -3.77
N ILE A 259 13.87 11.95 -3.49
CA ILE A 259 13.14 10.70 -3.22
C ILE A 259 12.28 10.31 -4.42
N GLU A 260 12.21 9.02 -4.67
CA GLU A 260 11.46 8.47 -5.82
C GLU A 260 9.97 8.41 -5.52
N GLN A 261 9.14 8.88 -6.46
CA GLN A 261 7.69 8.72 -6.41
C GLN A 261 7.31 7.26 -6.67
N ILE A 262 6.49 6.66 -5.79
CA ILE A 262 6.14 5.23 -5.84
C ILE A 262 5.30 4.91 -7.07
N LEU A 263 4.41 5.82 -7.46
CA LEU A 263 3.59 5.69 -8.65
C LEU A 263 3.40 7.05 -9.30
N ILE A 264 3.84 7.18 -10.55
CA ILE A 264 3.59 8.37 -11.37
C ILE A 264 2.35 8.06 -12.23
N PRO A 265 1.20 8.71 -11.99
CA PRO A 265 0.04 8.46 -12.82
C PRO A 265 0.28 9.00 -14.23
N SER A 266 0.08 8.16 -15.25
CA SER A 266 0.18 8.57 -16.65
C SER A 266 -1.18 9.05 -17.13
N TYR A 267 -1.30 10.35 -17.39
CA TYR A 267 -2.50 10.92 -18.01
C TYR A 267 -2.27 11.14 -19.50
N GLN A 268 -2.97 10.35 -20.32
CA GLN A 268 -3.07 10.57 -21.77
C GLN A 268 -4.26 11.49 -22.08
N GLU A 269 -4.33 12.61 -21.36
CA GLU A 269 -5.39 13.60 -21.51
C GLU A 269 -4.85 15.01 -21.26
N ALA A 270 -5.59 16.01 -21.72
CA ALA A 270 -5.29 17.41 -21.49
C ALA A 270 -5.30 17.77 -19.99
N PRO A 271 -4.44 18.70 -19.54
CA PRO A 271 -4.46 19.20 -18.17
C PRO A 271 -5.84 19.74 -17.80
N LYS A 272 -6.36 19.27 -16.67
CA LYS A 272 -7.56 19.79 -16.04
C LYS A 272 -7.26 21.13 -15.39
N ALA A 273 -8.31 21.94 -15.21
CA ALA A 273 -8.19 23.23 -14.53
C ALA A 273 -7.87 23.10 -13.03
N GLN A 274 -8.16 21.95 -12.42
CA GLN A 274 -7.93 21.67 -11.00
C GLN A 274 -7.52 20.21 -10.79
N TYR A 275 -6.62 20.00 -9.82
CA TYR A 275 -6.19 18.69 -9.36
C TYR A 275 -6.16 18.67 -7.83
N HIS A 276 -6.51 17.51 -7.27
CA HIS A 276 -6.24 17.12 -5.89
C HIS A 276 -5.41 15.84 -5.96
N ASP A 277 -4.14 15.93 -5.61
CA ASP A 277 -3.18 14.84 -5.73
C ASP A 277 -2.67 14.43 -4.33
N GLU A 278 -2.97 13.19 -3.94
CA GLU A 278 -2.28 12.47 -2.87
C GLU A 278 -1.12 11.70 -3.48
N GLU A 279 0.09 12.23 -3.35
CA GLU A 279 1.30 11.68 -3.95
C GLU A 279 2.11 10.91 -2.90
N LEU A 280 2.53 9.70 -3.27
CA LEU A 280 3.29 8.81 -2.39
C LEU A 280 4.71 8.63 -2.94
N TYR A 281 5.69 8.85 -2.08
CA TYR A 281 7.12 8.76 -2.37
C TYR A 281 7.81 7.80 -1.41
N SER A 282 9.02 7.43 -1.78
CA SER A 282 9.95 6.69 -0.94
C SER A 282 10.25 7.44 0.36
N PRO A 283 10.60 6.73 1.45
CA PRO A 283 10.99 7.37 2.69
C PRO A 283 12.34 8.07 2.53
N PHE A 284 12.55 9.15 3.29
CA PHE A 284 13.89 9.70 3.45
C PHE A 284 14.80 8.75 4.23
N LYS A 285 16.11 8.79 3.95
CA LYS A 285 17.12 8.02 4.72
C LYS A 285 17.15 8.46 6.17
N THR A 286 17.07 9.77 6.39
CA THR A 286 16.97 10.45 7.69
C THR A 286 15.92 11.54 7.58
N THR A 287 15.20 11.83 8.66
CA THR A 287 14.22 12.93 8.68
C THR A 287 14.91 14.26 8.35
N PRO A 288 14.55 14.93 7.24
CA PRO A 288 15.19 16.18 6.85
C PRO A 288 14.59 17.36 7.61
N LYS A 289 15.33 18.47 7.72
CA LYS A 289 14.83 19.69 8.39
C LYS A 289 13.80 20.43 7.55
N SER A 290 13.90 20.28 6.23
CA SER A 290 13.00 20.85 5.25
C SER A 290 13.00 19.98 4.00
N ILE A 291 11.95 20.11 3.20
CA ILE A 291 11.90 19.57 1.84
C ILE A 291 11.67 20.70 0.85
N THR A 292 12.15 20.51 -0.38
CA THR A 292 11.83 21.40 -1.50
C THR A 292 10.98 20.64 -2.50
N ILE A 293 9.81 21.21 -2.79
CA ILE A 293 8.91 20.77 -3.85
C ILE A 293 9.40 21.36 -5.16
N LYS A 294 9.65 20.50 -6.16
CA LYS A 294 10.17 20.86 -7.48
C LYS A 294 9.15 20.55 -8.57
N PRO A 295 8.32 21.52 -8.97
CA PRO A 295 7.32 21.31 -10.01
C PRO A 295 7.97 21.10 -11.38
N TYR A 296 7.47 20.14 -12.13
CA TYR A 296 7.92 19.86 -13.48
C TYR A 296 6.78 19.40 -14.40
N THR A 297 7.02 19.49 -15.70
CA THR A 297 6.11 19.01 -16.75
C THR A 297 6.86 18.12 -17.73
N TYR A 298 6.14 17.28 -18.45
CA TYR A 298 6.62 16.61 -19.65
C TYR A 298 6.14 17.37 -20.90
N THR A 299 6.86 17.21 -22.00
CA THR A 299 6.34 17.56 -23.33
C THR A 299 5.50 16.40 -23.86
N VAL A 300 4.31 16.71 -24.37
CA VAL A 300 3.37 15.71 -24.89
C VAL A 300 2.88 16.09 -26.28
N ASN A 301 2.53 15.10 -27.10
CA ASN A 301 1.88 15.30 -28.40
C ASN A 301 0.44 15.77 -28.18
N LYS A 302 0.00 16.87 -28.81
CA LYS A 302 -1.39 17.35 -28.66
C LYS A 302 -2.45 16.40 -29.23
N SER A 303 -2.06 15.56 -30.18
CA SER A 303 -2.97 14.63 -30.87
C SER A 303 -3.48 13.53 -29.95
N ASP A 304 -2.63 13.04 -29.04
CA ASP A 304 -2.93 11.85 -28.22
C ASP A 304 -2.42 11.95 -26.77
N TRP A 305 -1.82 13.08 -26.39
CA TRP A 305 -1.29 13.37 -25.04
C TRP A 305 -0.23 12.37 -24.56
N THR A 306 0.40 11.64 -25.48
CA THR A 306 1.55 10.78 -25.18
C THR A 306 2.81 11.63 -24.97
N VAL A 307 3.70 11.19 -24.08
CA VAL A 307 4.98 11.87 -23.86
C VAL A 307 5.82 11.84 -25.13
N ALA A 308 6.26 13.01 -25.59
CA ALA A 308 7.05 13.15 -26.80
C ALA A 308 8.54 12.94 -26.50
N GLY A 309 9.20 12.11 -27.32
CA GLY A 309 10.66 11.88 -27.24
C GLY A 309 11.11 11.14 -25.97
N GLU A 310 12.29 11.51 -25.46
CA GLU A 310 12.77 11.04 -24.16
C GLU A 310 11.94 11.72 -23.06
N LYS A 311 11.68 11.01 -21.95
CA LYS A 311 10.89 11.52 -20.80
C LYS A 311 11.65 12.61 -20.00
N GLU A 312 12.09 13.66 -20.67
CA GLU A 312 12.79 14.82 -20.12
C GLU A 312 11.81 15.60 -19.21
N LYS A 313 12.21 15.80 -17.95
CA LYS A 313 11.47 16.66 -17.01
C LYS A 313 11.84 18.12 -17.28
N ILE A 314 10.83 18.94 -17.58
CA ILE A 314 10.97 20.40 -17.70
C ILE A 314 10.59 21.01 -16.36
N TYR A 315 11.59 21.42 -15.58
CA TYR A 315 11.39 22.04 -14.25
C TYR A 315 10.97 23.50 -14.37
N HIS A 316 10.10 23.91 -13.44
CA HIS A 316 9.65 25.29 -13.29
C HIS A 316 10.26 25.90 -12.02
N GLU A 317 11.52 26.36 -12.11
CA GLU A 317 12.30 26.85 -10.95
C GLU A 317 11.61 27.98 -10.18
N ASP A 318 10.93 28.89 -10.89
CA ASP A 318 10.15 29.99 -10.29
C ASP A 318 8.97 29.52 -9.41
N LEU A 319 8.60 28.25 -9.53
CA LEU A 319 7.53 27.62 -8.76
C LEU A 319 8.06 26.72 -7.64
N GLU A 320 9.37 26.61 -7.44
CA GLU A 320 9.93 25.79 -6.35
C GLU A 320 9.55 26.35 -4.96
N MET A 321 9.28 25.44 -4.03
CA MET A 321 8.87 25.82 -2.67
C MET A 321 9.60 24.98 -1.64
N THR A 322 10.31 25.63 -0.72
CA THR A 322 10.83 24.98 0.48
C THR A 322 9.82 25.03 1.62
N ILE A 323 9.66 23.89 2.29
CA ILE A 323 8.76 23.64 3.40
C ILE A 323 9.60 23.18 4.60
N PRO A 324 9.63 23.93 5.71
CA PRO A 324 10.25 23.46 6.94
C PRO A 324 9.45 22.31 7.53
N LEU A 325 10.13 21.27 8.01
CA LEU A 325 9.53 20.10 8.67
C LEU A 325 9.73 20.10 10.19
N ASN A 326 10.52 21.05 10.72
CA ASN A 326 10.65 21.25 12.15
C ASN A 326 9.45 22.06 12.66
N ASN A 327 8.75 21.52 13.66
CA ASN A 327 7.89 22.34 14.51
C ASN A 327 8.82 23.25 15.32
N ASN A 328 8.68 24.57 15.17
CA ASN A 328 9.14 25.48 16.22
C ASN A 328 8.19 25.36 17.43
#